data_AF-A0A959CSC8-F1
#
_entry.id   AF-A0A959CSC8-F1
#
_cell.length_a   1.000
_cell.length_b   1.000
_cell.length_c   1.000
_cell.angle_alpha   90.00
_cell.angle_beta   90.00
_cell.angle_gamma   90.00
#
_symmetry.space_group_name_H-M   'P 1'
#
loop_
_entity.id
_entity.type
_entity.pdbx_description
1 polymer ?
#
loop_
_entity_poly.entity_id
_entity_poly.type
_entity_poly.pdbx_seq_one_letter_code
_entity_poly.pdbx_strand_id
1 'polypeptide(L)'
;MDILLLAFSNSRESPLPTLAEEYAAINKILSPRVLRQHFLSWAVSHAALDDISYYLTLFRSRLRLFLFSGHAGRDRLLTEGGDSRAAGIAHLLGLCPKLQVVILNGCSTAGQVQALHEAG
;
A
#
# COMPACT_ATOMS: atom_id res chain seq x y z
N MET A 1 4.83 -4.31 18.08
CA MET A 1 4.18 -5.24 17.15
C MET A 1 4.24 -4.68 15.75
N ASP A 2 4.84 -5.42 14.82
CA ASP A 2 5.04 -5.01 13.43
C ASP A 2 3.72 -4.98 12.64
N ILE A 3 3.63 -4.14 11.62
CA ILE A 3 2.42 -3.94 10.80
C ILE A 3 2.72 -4.19 9.32
N LEU A 4 1.86 -4.96 8.68
CA LEU A 4 1.74 -5.09 7.23
C LEU A 4 0.51 -4.29 6.78
N LEU A 5 0.70 -3.29 5.93
CA LEU A 5 -0.40 -2.54 5.31
C LEU A 5 -0.65 -3.08 3.90
N LEU A 6 -1.86 -3.54 3.62
CA LEU A 6 -2.27 -4.12 2.34
C LEU A 6 -3.42 -3.28 1.75
N ALA A 7 -3.10 -2.39 0.83
CA ALA A 7 -4.04 -1.48 0.20
C ALA A 7 -4.46 -2.01 -1.18
N PHE A 8 -5.74 -2.35 -1.33
CA PHE A 8 -6.32 -2.79 -2.59
C PHE A 8 -7.25 -1.71 -3.12
N SER A 9 -6.94 -1.12 -4.26
CA SER A 9 -7.76 -0.08 -4.89
C SER A 9 -8.67 -0.70 -5.94
N ASN A 10 -9.62 -1.52 -5.49
CA ASN A 10 -10.60 -2.15 -6.37
C ASN A 10 -11.76 -1.18 -6.62
N SER A 11 -11.89 -0.69 -7.87
CA SER A 11 -13.00 0.20 -8.25
C SER A 11 -14.35 -0.51 -8.08
N ARG A 12 -15.32 0.18 -7.49
CA ARG A 12 -16.70 -0.33 -7.39
C ARG A 12 -17.44 -0.27 -8.73
N GLU A 13 -17.04 0.67 -9.58
CA GLU A 13 -17.64 0.92 -10.89
C GLU A 13 -17.05 0.01 -11.97
N SER A 14 -15.77 -0.34 -11.85
CA SER A 14 -15.06 -1.27 -12.74
C SER A 14 -14.20 -2.23 -11.92
N PRO A 15 -14.84 -3.22 -11.27
CA PRO A 15 -14.15 -4.14 -10.38
C PRO A 15 -13.23 -5.08 -11.16
N LEU A 16 -12.07 -5.37 -10.58
CA LEU A 16 -11.17 -6.42 -11.02
C LEU A 16 -11.44 -7.68 -10.17
N PRO A 17 -12.01 -8.77 -10.74
CA PRO A 17 -12.26 -10.00 -9.98
C PRO A 17 -10.98 -10.61 -9.41
N THR A 18 -9.90 -10.58 -10.19
CA THR A 18 -8.57 -11.08 -9.79
C THR A 18 -8.01 -10.33 -8.57
N LEU A 19 -8.37 -9.06 -8.37
CA LEU A 19 -7.97 -8.28 -7.21
C LEU A 19 -8.74 -8.69 -5.94
N ALA A 20 -10.01 -9.07 -6.08
CA ALA A 20 -10.79 -9.64 -4.98
C ALA A 20 -10.25 -11.03 -4.58
N GLU A 21 -9.86 -11.85 -5.57
CA GLU A 21 -9.19 -13.13 -5.35
C GLU A 21 -7.84 -12.94 -4.66
N GLU A 22 -7.02 -11.98 -5.10
CA GLU A 22 -5.74 -11.63 -4.47
C GLU A 22 -5.94 -11.21 -3.00
N TYR A 23 -6.89 -10.31 -2.73
CA TYR A 23 -7.24 -9.91 -1.36
C TYR A 23 -7.58 -11.11 -0.48
N ALA A 24 -8.47 -12.00 -0.97
CA ALA A 24 -8.89 -13.17 -0.22
C ALA A 24 -7.72 -14.15 0.02
N ALA A 25 -6.91 -14.40 -1.01
CA ALA A 25 -5.77 -15.31 -0.95
C ALA A 25 -4.71 -14.83 0.04
N ILE A 26 -4.33 -13.55 -0.01
CA ILE A 26 -3.33 -12.97 0.89
C ILE A 26 -3.81 -13.02 2.35
N ASN A 27 -5.04 -12.59 2.63
CA ASN A 27 -5.59 -12.65 3.99
C ASN A 27 -5.64 -14.10 4.51
N LYS A 28 -6.01 -15.06 3.67
CA LYS A 28 -6.00 -16.48 4.02
C LYS A 28 -4.59 -16.96 4.39
N ILE A 29 -3.57 -16.61 3.60
CA ILE A 29 -2.17 -17.00 3.85
C ILE A 29 -1.61 -16.37 5.14
N LEU A 30 -1.95 -15.10 5.40
CA LEU A 30 -1.41 -14.37 6.55
C LEU A 30 -2.15 -14.68 7.86
N SER A 31 -3.44 -15.04 7.82
CA SER A 31 -4.26 -15.23 9.02
C SER A 31 -3.68 -16.17 10.08
N PRO A 32 -3.03 -17.32 9.77
CA PRO A 32 -2.43 -18.16 10.80
C PRO A 32 -1.28 -17.49 11.55
N ARG A 33 -0.54 -16.59 10.89
CA ARG A 33 0.57 -15.83 11.48
C ARG A 33 0.06 -14.64 12.30
N VAL A 34 -1.05 -14.03 11.88
CA VAL A 34 -1.77 -13.00 12.65
C VAL A 34 -2.34 -13.60 13.94
N LEU A 35 -2.95 -14.80 13.88
CA LEU A 35 -3.48 -15.51 15.06
C LEU A 35 -2.39 -15.83 16.09
N ARG A 36 -1.15 -16.10 15.63
CA ARG A 36 0.02 -16.29 16.49
C ARG A 36 0.70 -14.98 16.91
N GLN A 37 0.10 -13.83 16.60
CA GLN A 37 0.60 -12.50 16.96
C GLN A 37 2.03 -12.22 16.46
N HIS A 38 2.43 -12.79 15.31
CA HIS A 38 3.75 -12.44 14.73
C HIS A 38 3.78 -11.00 14.19
N PHE A 39 2.64 -10.51 13.71
CA PHE A 39 2.43 -9.16 13.20
C PHE A 39 0.94 -8.84 13.18
N LEU A 40 0.59 -7.57 12.95
CA LEU A 40 -0.75 -7.15 12.57
C LEU A 40 -0.82 -7.03 11.05
N SER A 41 -1.89 -7.56 10.46
CA SER A 41 -2.22 -7.37 9.04
C SER A 41 -3.38 -6.38 8.94
N TRP A 42 -3.15 -5.24 8.31
CA TRP A 42 -4.17 -4.22 8.08
C TRP A 42 -4.49 -4.16 6.58
N ALA A 43 -5.62 -4.77 6.19
CA ALA A 43 -6.03 -4.88 4.79
C ALA A 43 -7.24 -3.98 4.49
N VAL A 44 -7.15 -3.19 3.42
CA VAL A 44 -8.21 -2.28 2.96
C VAL A 44 -8.59 -2.66 1.54
N SER A 45 -9.81 -3.15 1.32
CA SER A 45 -10.25 -3.75 0.03
C SER A 45 -10.63 -2.75 -1.06
N HIS A 46 -10.92 -1.50 -0.69
CA HIS A 46 -11.29 -0.40 -1.59
C HIS A 46 -10.55 0.88 -1.18
N ALA A 47 -9.23 0.80 -1.08
CA ALA A 47 -8.39 1.90 -0.60
C ALA A 47 -8.41 3.10 -1.57
N ALA A 48 -8.73 4.27 -1.02
CA ALA A 48 -8.48 5.57 -1.65
C ALA A 48 -7.10 6.13 -1.23
N LEU A 49 -6.62 7.17 -1.92
CA LEU A 49 -5.35 7.83 -1.60
C LEU A 49 -5.31 8.39 -0.17
N ASP A 50 -6.43 8.94 0.31
CA ASP A 50 -6.55 9.47 1.67
C ASP A 50 -6.45 8.37 2.73
N ASP A 51 -7.06 7.20 2.47
CA ASP A 51 -6.93 6.03 3.35
C ASP A 51 -5.45 5.62 3.47
N ILE A 52 -4.76 5.51 2.33
CA ILE A 52 -3.36 5.10 2.29
C ILE A 52 -2.49 6.11 3.06
N SER A 53 -2.66 7.40 2.80
CA SER A 53 -1.90 8.47 3.46
C SER A 53 -2.13 8.49 4.97
N TYR A 54 -3.38 8.29 5.40
CA TYR A 54 -3.76 8.15 6.80
C TYR A 54 -3.06 6.96 7.45
N TYR A 55 -3.14 5.76 6.87
CA TYR A 55 -2.55 4.56 7.44
C TYR A 55 -1.02 4.57 7.45
N LEU A 56 -0.37 5.14 6.43
CA LEU A 56 1.08 5.34 6.43
C LEU A 56 1.52 6.25 7.57
N THR A 57 0.76 7.31 7.85
CA THR A 57 1.03 8.19 9.00
C THR A 57 0.77 7.48 10.32
N LEU A 58 -0.36 6.77 10.44
CA LEU A 58 -0.76 6.05 11.65
C LEU A 58 0.24 4.94 12.01
N PHE A 59 0.76 4.23 11.02
CA PHE A 59 1.64 3.07 11.20
C PHE A 59 3.13 3.39 11.03
N ARG A 60 3.49 4.66 10.83
CA ARG A 60 4.84 5.13 10.47
C ARG A 60 5.98 4.42 11.21
N SER A 61 5.91 4.32 12.54
CA SER A 61 6.98 3.76 13.38
C SER A 61 7.00 2.22 13.46
N ARG A 62 6.01 1.54 12.87
CA ARG A 62 5.76 0.09 13.01
C ARG A 62 5.57 -0.62 11.67
N LEU A 63 5.43 0.13 10.59
CA LEU A 63 5.23 -0.41 9.24
C LEU A 63 6.48 -1.18 8.80
N ARG A 64 6.32 -2.45 8.41
CA ARG A 64 7.39 -3.30 7.86
C ARG A 64 7.20 -3.57 6.39
N LEU A 65 5.93 -3.69 5.96
CA LEU A 65 5.56 -3.98 4.59
C LEU A 65 4.40 -3.09 4.18
N PHE A 66 4.51 -2.54 2.97
CA PHE A 66 3.42 -1.90 2.26
C PHE A 66 3.17 -2.65 0.95
N LEU A 67 1.92 -3.07 0.74
CA LEU A 67 1.45 -3.59 -0.54
C LEU A 67 0.37 -2.66 -1.07
N PHE A 68 0.51 -2.25 -2.31
CA PHE A 68 -0.53 -1.63 -3.10
C PHE A 68 -0.90 -2.55 -4.25
N SER A 69 -2.19 -2.82 -4.46
CA SER A 69 -2.70 -3.53 -5.63
C SER A 69 -3.93 -2.86 -6.22
N GLY A 70 -3.96 -2.57 -7.52
CA GLY A 70 -5.10 -1.91 -8.16
C GLY A 70 -4.83 -1.30 -9.53
N HIS A 71 -5.78 -0.50 -10.02
CA HIS A 71 -5.64 0.27 -11.25
C HIS A 71 -4.56 1.36 -11.06
N ALA A 72 -3.30 1.03 -11.34
CA ALA A 72 -2.22 2.01 -11.28
C ALA A 72 -2.30 2.95 -12.48
N GLY A 73 -2.88 4.12 -12.27
CA GLY A 73 -2.62 5.28 -13.14
C GLY A 73 -1.16 5.69 -12.97
N ARG A 74 -0.38 5.60 -14.06
CA ARG A 74 1.08 5.79 -14.17
C ARG A 74 1.70 6.80 -13.18
N ASP A 75 1.07 7.97 -13.03
CA ASP A 75 1.67 9.12 -12.33
C ASP A 75 0.94 9.52 -11.02
N ARG A 76 -0.32 9.10 -10.82
CA ARG A 76 -1.17 9.62 -9.74
C ARG A 76 -0.83 9.10 -8.35
N LEU A 77 -0.41 7.83 -8.25
CA LEU A 77 -0.14 7.23 -6.95
C LEU A 77 1.09 7.84 -6.27
N LEU A 78 2.05 8.32 -7.06
CA LEU A 78 3.33 8.85 -6.56
C LEU A 78 3.43 10.38 -6.61
N THR A 79 2.78 11.05 -7.57
CA THR A 79 3.06 12.47 -7.88
C THR A 79 1.90 13.45 -7.74
N GLU A 80 0.63 13.02 -7.70
CA GLU A 80 -0.49 13.98 -7.57
C GLU A 80 -0.79 14.31 -6.09
N GLY A 81 -0.05 15.29 -5.58
CA GLY A 81 -0.59 16.29 -4.65
C GLY A 81 -0.75 17.60 -5.41
N GLY A 82 -1.93 17.84 -5.98
CA GLY A 82 -2.22 19.17 -6.55
C GLY A 82 -2.08 20.24 -5.46
N ASP A 83 -1.24 21.24 -5.72
CA ASP A 83 -1.02 22.58 -5.12
C ASP A 83 -1.39 22.90 -3.66
N SER A 84 -1.79 21.97 -2.80
CA SER A 84 -2.08 22.33 -1.41
C SER A 84 -1.84 21.33 -0.29
N ARG A 85 -1.88 19.99 -0.42
CA ARG A 85 -1.92 19.17 0.83
C ARG A 85 -1.28 17.77 0.88
N ALA A 86 -0.73 17.20 -0.18
CA ALA A 86 -0.21 15.82 -0.11
C ALA A 86 1.28 15.75 -0.43
N ALA A 87 2.08 15.37 0.56
CA ALA A 87 3.34 14.71 0.25
C ALA A 87 3.01 13.37 -0.43
N GLY A 88 3.63 13.07 -1.57
CA GLY A 88 3.36 11.84 -2.32
C GLY A 88 3.58 10.58 -1.48
N ILE A 89 2.93 9.47 -1.85
CA ILE A 89 3.03 8.19 -1.12
C ILE A 89 4.50 7.76 -0.94
N ALA A 90 5.36 8.02 -1.94
CA ALA A 90 6.80 7.76 -1.83
C ALA A 90 7.45 8.50 -0.66
N HIS A 91 7.13 9.79 -0.47
CA HIS A 91 7.62 10.55 0.67
C HIS A 91 7.14 9.97 2.00
N LEU A 92 5.85 9.62 2.10
CA LEU A 92 5.29 9.02 3.32
C LEU A 92 5.93 7.67 3.65
N LEU A 93 6.23 6.86 2.63
CA LEU A 93 6.96 5.61 2.79
C LEU A 93 8.40 5.83 3.26
N GLY A 94 9.11 6.83 2.70
CA GLY A 94 10.46 7.22 3.15
C GLY A 94 10.51 7.70 4.61
N LEU A 95 9.38 8.18 5.16
CA LEU A 95 9.26 8.53 6.58
C LEU A 95 9.03 7.32 7.50
N CYS A 96 8.94 6.09 6.98
CA CYS A 96 8.68 4.88 7.76
C CYS A 96 10.00 4.15 8.11
N PRO A 97 10.62 4.39 9.28
CA PRO A 97 12.00 3.95 9.57
C PRO A 97 12.19 2.43 9.66
N LYS A 98 11.10 1.66 9.71
CA LYS A 98 11.14 0.19 9.79
C LYS A 98 10.66 -0.48 8.51
N LEU A 99 10.24 0.27 7.50
CA LEU A 99 9.75 -0.27 6.25
C LEU A 99 10.89 -1.05 5.57
N GLN A 100 10.60 -2.27 5.12
CA GLN A 100 11.58 -3.14 4.47
C GLN A 100 11.14 -3.57 3.07
N VAL A 101 9.83 -3.66 2.86
CA VAL A 101 9.27 -4.21 1.63
C VAL A 101 8.15 -3.30 1.14
N VAL A 102 8.25 -2.89 -0.12
CA VAL A 102 7.18 -2.22 -0.85
C VAL A 102 6.84 -3.05 -2.07
N ILE A 103 5.57 -3.41 -2.21
CA ILE A 103 5.04 -4.15 -3.36
C ILE A 103 4.04 -3.25 -4.07
N LEU A 104 4.28 -2.97 -5.34
CA LEU A 104 3.37 -2.20 -6.19
C LEU A 104 2.85 -3.12 -7.30
N ASN A 105 1.61 -3.57 -7.17
CA ASN A 105 0.93 -4.40 -8.14
C ASN A 105 -0.10 -3.56 -8.93
N GLY A 106 0.27 -3.13 -10.13
CA GLY A 106 -0.60 -2.36 -11.00
C GLY A 106 0.01 -2.16 -12.38
N CYS A 107 -0.77 -1.68 -13.35
CA CYS A 107 -0.26 -1.40 -14.70
C CYS A 107 0.79 -0.27 -14.66
N SER A 108 1.98 -0.48 -15.25
CA SER A 108 3.09 0.50 -15.33
C SER A 108 3.75 0.90 -13.99
N THR A 109 4.11 -0.06 -13.12
CA THR A 109 4.82 0.21 -11.85
C THR A 109 6.35 0.37 -11.97
N ALA A 110 6.95 0.17 -13.15
CA ALA A 110 8.40 0.23 -13.33
C ALA A 110 9.02 1.60 -12.97
N GLY A 111 8.42 2.71 -13.44
CA GLY A 111 8.87 4.06 -13.06
C GLY A 111 8.62 4.39 -11.58
N GLN A 112 7.64 3.73 -10.96
CA GLN A 112 7.29 3.94 -9.55
C GLN A 112 8.31 3.31 -8.60
N VAL A 113 8.81 2.13 -8.96
CA VAL A 113 9.88 1.44 -8.25
C VAL A 113 11.18 2.27 -8.26
N GLN A 114 11.49 2.92 -9.39
CA GLN A 114 12.67 3.77 -9.49
C GLN A 114 12.60 5.00 -8.58
N ALA A 115 11.47 5.72 -8.56
CA ALA A 115 11.27 6.87 -7.68
C ALA A 115 11.34 6.49 -6.18
N LEU A 116 10.86 5.29 -5.82
CA LEU A 116 11.01 4.78 -4.45
C LEU A 116 12.47 4.50 -4.10
N HIS A 117 13.23 3.87 -5.01
CA HIS A 117 14.65 3.63 -4.79
C HIS A 117 15.46 4.93 -4.62
N GLU A 118 15.10 5.99 -5.34
CA GLU A 118 15.74 7.30 -5.20
C GLU A 118 15.37 8.00 -3.88
N ALA A 119 14.20 7.70 -3.32
CA ALA A 119 13.72 8.27 -2.06
C ALA A 119 14.31 7.61 -0.79
N GLY A 120 14.96 6.45 -0.92
CA GLY A 120 15.65 5.71 0.15
C GLY A 120 14.92 4.46 0.60
#